data_AF-A0A523K1B0-F1
#
_entry.id   AF-A0A523K1B0-F1
#
_cell.length_a   1.000
_cell.length_b   1.000
_cell.length_c   1.000
_cell.angle_alpha   90.00
_cell.angle_beta   90.00
_cell.angle_gamma   90.00
#
_symmetry.space_group_name_H-M   'P 1'
#
loop_
_entity.id
_entity.type
_entity.pdbx_description
1 polymer ?
#
loop_
_entity_poly.entity_id
_entity_poly.type
_entity_poly.pdbx_seq_one_letter_code
_entity_poly.pdbx_strand_id
1 'polypeptide(L)'
;NLAAGARRVSDQMFMAAGEALAACSPASQDREAPLLAPLSQVREISRAIALAVASQAQSEGLAEKTTPEELRKRIEATFWKPAYHPIVPAHTGA
;
A
#
# COMPACT_ATOMS: atom_id res chain seq x y z
N ASN A 1 8.21 -6.51 4.21
CA ASN A 1 7.73 -7.71 4.92
C ASN A 1 6.34 -8.22 4.56
N LEU A 2 5.35 -7.41 4.15
CA LEU A 2 4.01 -7.93 3.81
C LEU A 2 3.77 -8.13 2.30
N ALA A 3 3.57 -7.09 1.48
CA ALA A 3 3.29 -7.31 0.05
C ALA A 3 4.53 -7.59 -0.83
N ALA A 4 5.61 -6.83 -0.61
CA ALA A 4 6.84 -6.93 -1.43
C ALA A 4 7.92 -7.83 -0.83
N GLY A 5 7.73 -8.35 0.38
CA GLY A 5 8.78 -9.14 1.05
C GLY A 5 10.07 -8.37 1.38
N ALA A 6 10.03 -7.03 1.44
CA ALA A 6 11.21 -6.22 1.74
C ALA A 6 11.87 -6.59 3.08
N ARG A 7 13.17 -6.90 3.07
CA ARG A 7 13.94 -7.40 4.22
C ARG A 7 14.34 -6.31 5.22
N ARG A 8 14.49 -5.07 4.74
CA ARG A 8 14.81 -3.88 5.54
C ARG A 8 14.03 -2.69 4.97
N VAL A 9 13.82 -1.67 5.80
CA VAL A 9 13.26 -0.37 5.37
C VAL A 9 14.43 0.61 5.25
N SER A 10 14.54 1.31 4.12
CA SER A 10 15.56 2.33 3.85
C SER A 10 14.98 3.74 3.96
N ASP A 11 15.84 4.75 4.09
CA ASP A 11 15.43 6.16 4.11
C ASP A 11 14.73 6.57 2.80
N GLN A 12 15.20 6.02 1.68
CA GLN A 12 14.59 6.25 0.37
C GLN A 12 13.18 5.68 0.26
N MET A 13 12.85 4.60 0.98
CA MET A 13 11.47 4.12 1.08
C MET A 13 10.57 5.13 1.82
N PHE A 14 11.09 5.84 2.83
CA PHE A 14 10.34 6.93 3.46
C PHE A 14 10.16 8.12 2.53
N MET A 15 11.19 8.47 1.75
CA MET A 15 11.09 9.52 0.73
C MET A 15 10.03 9.17 -0.33
N ALA A 16 10.06 7.94 -0.86
CA ALA A 16 9.08 7.45 -1.82
C ALA A 16 7.64 7.47 -1.27
N ALA A 17 7.45 7.19 0.02
CA ALA A 17 6.15 7.33 0.67
C ALA A 17 5.67 8.79 0.73
N GLY A 18 6.57 9.71 1.10
CA GLY A 18 6.26 11.14 1.16
C GLY A 18 5.92 11.73 -0.21
N GLU A 19 6.68 11.37 -1.24
CA GLU A 19 6.42 11.79 -2.63
C GLU A 19 5.08 11.24 -3.15
N ALA A 20 4.78 9.96 -2.89
CA ALA A 20 3.51 9.37 -3.27
C ALA A 20 2.32 10.05 -2.56
N LEU A 21 2.46 10.40 -1.29
CA LEU A 21 1.45 11.16 -0.55
C LEU A 21 1.29 12.57 -1.11
N ALA A 22 2.39 13.27 -1.39
CA ALA A 22 2.37 14.61 -1.96
C ALA A 22 1.71 14.64 -3.36
N ALA A 23 1.92 13.61 -4.17
CA ALA A 23 1.26 13.47 -5.48
C ALA A 23 -0.27 13.29 -5.36
N CYS A 24 -0.77 12.81 -4.23
CA CYS A 24 -2.20 12.73 -3.94
C CYS A 24 -2.77 14.01 -3.31
N SER A 25 -1.94 15.02 -3.03
CA SER A 25 -2.38 16.28 -2.42
C SER A 25 -3.22 17.10 -3.39
N PRO A 26 -4.41 17.61 -2.99
CA PRO A 26 -5.13 18.62 -3.76
C PRO A 26 -4.28 19.87 -4.06
N ALA A 27 -3.42 20.23 -3.09
CA ALA A 27 -2.49 21.35 -3.22
C ALA A 27 -1.45 21.18 -4.33
N SER A 28 -1.25 19.96 -4.86
CA SER A 28 -0.40 19.73 -6.03
C SER A 28 -0.96 20.32 -7.32
N GLN A 29 -2.29 20.48 -7.41
CA GLN A 29 -3.00 21.00 -8.58
C GLN A 29 -3.47 22.43 -8.37
N ASP A 30 -3.91 22.77 -7.15
CA ASP A 30 -4.38 24.09 -6.77
C ASP A 30 -3.77 24.50 -5.43
N ARG A 31 -2.90 25.52 -5.42
CA ARG A 31 -2.18 25.95 -4.22
C ARG A 31 -3.08 26.43 -3.07
N GLU A 32 -4.31 26.84 -3.37
CA GLU A 32 -5.28 27.28 -2.36
C GLU A 32 -6.10 26.11 -1.80
N ALA A 33 -5.98 24.91 -2.39
CA ALA A 33 -6.66 23.71 -1.93
C ALA A 33 -5.97 23.10 -0.68
N PRO A 34 -6.67 22.23 0.08
CA PRO A 34 -6.10 21.58 1.25
C PRO A 34 -4.80 20.81 0.94
N LEU A 35 -3.84 20.88 1.86
CA LEU A 35 -2.55 20.21 1.73
C LEU A 35 -2.67 18.67 1.68
N LEU A 36 -3.69 18.10 2.31
CA LEU A 36 -3.92 16.66 2.33
C LEU A 36 -5.28 16.32 1.73
N ALA A 37 -5.32 15.21 1.02
CA ALA A 37 -6.57 14.64 0.54
C ALA A 37 -7.47 14.23 1.72
N PRO A 38 -8.80 14.20 1.51
CA PRO A 38 -9.75 13.88 2.56
C PRO A 38 -9.56 12.44 3.09
N LEU A 39 -9.88 12.24 4.37
CA LEU A 39 -9.74 10.92 5.03
C LEU A 39 -10.57 9.81 4.36
N SER A 40 -11.64 10.16 3.64
CA SER A 40 -12.41 9.19 2.85
C SER A 40 -11.58 8.48 1.78
N GLN A 41 -10.48 9.10 1.31
CA GLN A 41 -9.57 8.55 0.30
C GLN A 41 -8.37 7.80 0.89
N VAL A 42 -8.26 7.70 2.23
CA VAL A 42 -7.08 7.13 2.90
C VAL A 42 -6.71 5.73 2.40
N ARG A 43 -7.71 4.91 2.03
CA ARG A 43 -7.48 3.55 1.51
C ARG A 43 -6.79 3.57 0.16
N GLU A 44 -7.19 4.47 -0.73
CA GLU A 44 -6.61 4.60 -2.08
C GLU A 44 -5.19 5.18 -1.99
N ILE A 45 -5.02 6.23 -1.17
CA ILE A 45 -3.72 6.84 -0.90
C ILE A 45 -2.76 5.80 -0.31
N SER A 46 -3.21 4.99 0.64
CA SER A 46 -2.39 3.94 1.25
C SER A 46 -1.95 2.88 0.24
N ARG A 47 -2.77 2.55 -0.77
CA ARG A 47 -2.36 1.65 -1.87
C ARG A 47 -1.29 2.29 -2.75
N ALA A 48 -1.46 3.57 -3.10
CA ALA A 48 -0.48 4.31 -3.89
C ALA A 48 0.88 4.38 -3.18
N ILE A 49 0.88 4.71 -1.88
CA ILE A 49 2.07 4.69 -1.04
C ILE A 49 2.68 3.30 -0.98
N ALA A 50 1.89 2.25 -0.75
CA ALA A 50 2.38 0.88 -0.71
C ALA A 50 3.06 0.47 -2.03
N LEU A 51 2.54 0.88 -3.18
CA LEU A 51 3.13 0.60 -4.48
C LEU A 51 4.46 1.33 -4.69
N ALA A 52 4.54 2.62 -4.33
CA ALA A 52 5.76 3.40 -4.43
C ALA A 52 6.88 2.83 -3.55
N VAL A 53 6.56 2.57 -2.27
CA VAL A 53 7.48 2.00 -1.29
C VAL A 53 7.96 0.61 -1.72
N ALA A 54 7.05 -0.22 -2.21
CA ALA A 54 7.39 -1.55 -2.68
C ALA A 54 8.27 -1.53 -3.93
N SER A 55 7.99 -0.63 -4.87
CA SER A 55 8.83 -0.42 -6.07
C SER A 55 10.23 0.03 -5.69
N GLN A 56 10.34 0.96 -4.72
CA GLN A 56 11.63 1.42 -4.20
C GLN A 56 12.41 0.28 -3.51
N ALA A 57 11.74 -0.57 -2.74
CA ALA A 57 12.40 -1.73 -2.15
C ALA A 57 12.93 -2.71 -3.20
N GLN A 58 12.24 -2.89 -4.34
CA GLN A 58 12.70 -3.75 -5.43
C GLN A 58 13.86 -3.14 -6.21
N SER A 59 13.85 -1.82 -6.43
CA SER A 59 14.94 -1.12 -7.11
C SER A 59 16.25 -1.18 -6.32
N GLU A 60 16.15 -1.10 -4.99
CA GLU A 60 17.28 -1.22 -4.05
C GLU A 60 17.72 -2.67 -3.79
N GLY A 61 17.03 -3.66 -4.37
CA GLY A 61 17.31 -5.08 -4.14
C GLY A 61 16.98 -5.56 -2.72
N LEU A 62 16.22 -4.78 -1.94
CA LEU A 62 15.75 -5.13 -0.60
C LEU A 62 14.52 -6.05 -0.63
N ALA A 63 13.84 -6.13 -1.76
CA ALA A 63 12.67 -6.98 -2.04
C ALA A 63 12.90 -7.84 -3.30
N GLU A 64 12.12 -8.92 -3.44
CA GLU A 64 12.08 -9.72 -4.66
C GLU A 64 11.55 -8.87 -5.82
N LYS A 65 12.25 -8.89 -6.97
CA LYS A 65 11.78 -8.19 -8.17
C LYS A 65 10.60 -8.94 -8.79
N THR A 66 9.52 -8.21 -9.07
CA THR A 66 8.33 -8.74 -9.74
C THR A 66 7.90 -7.80 -10.86
N THR A 67 6.93 -8.21 -11.68
CA THR A 67 6.28 -7.25 -12.57
C THR A 67 5.44 -6.25 -11.77
N PRO A 68 5.18 -5.04 -12.31
CA PRO A 68 4.29 -4.08 -11.68
C PRO A 68 2.88 -4.63 -11.40
N GLU A 69 2.36 -5.49 -12.28
CA GLU A 69 1.04 -6.10 -12.15
C GLU A 69 1.01 -7.10 -10.99
N GLU A 70 2.04 -7.93 -10.89
CA GLU A 70 2.18 -8.88 -9.79
C GLU A 70 2.34 -8.15 -8.45
N LEU A 71 3.11 -7.06 -8.43
CA LEU A 71 3.28 -6.25 -7.24
C LEU A 71 1.95 -5.66 -6.76
N ARG A 72 1.14 -5.12 -7.69
CA ARG A 72 -0.20 -4.62 -7.37
C ARG A 72 -1.09 -5.74 -6.82
N LYS A 73 -1.10 -6.93 -7.43
CA LYS A 73 -1.86 -8.07 -6.93
C LYS A 73 -1.48 -8.46 -5.50
N ARG A 74 -0.18 -8.51 -5.20
CA ARG A 74 0.31 -8.81 -3.84
C ARG A 74 -0.15 -7.75 -2.84
N ILE A 75 -0.08 -6.47 -3.19
CA ILE A 75 -0.57 -5.38 -2.35
C ILE A 75 -2.08 -5.53 -2.08
N GLU A 76 -2.87 -5.77 -3.13
CA GLU A 76 -4.32 -5.97 -3.02
C GLU A 76 -4.68 -7.17 -2.14
N ALA A 77 -3.94 -8.28 -2.24
CA ALA A 77 -4.17 -9.48 -1.43
C ALA A 77 -3.89 -9.24 0.06
N THR A 78 -3.00 -8.31 0.41
CA THR A 78 -2.71 -7.95 1.81
C THR A 78 -3.69 -6.94 2.40
N PHE A 79 -4.53 -6.32 1.57
CA PHE A 79 -5.45 -5.28 2.02
C PHE A 79 -6.67 -5.87 2.72
N TRP A 80 -6.80 -5.62 4.02
CA TRP A 80 -7.96 -6.05 4.79
C TRP A 80 -9.26 -5.39 4.31
N LYS A 81 -10.35 -6.18 4.26
CA LYS A 81 -11.70 -5.72 3.90
C LYS A 81 -12.63 -5.86 5.11
N PRO A 82 -13.46 -4.84 5.41
CA PRO A 82 -14.43 -4.88 6.50
C PRO A 82 -15.63 -5.74 6.11
N ALA A 83 -15.45 -7.06 6.11
CA ALA A 83 -16.50 -8.02 5.84
C ALA A 83 -16.46 -9.12 6.91
N TYR A 84 -17.64 -9.49 7.42
CA TYR A 84 -17.75 -10.67 8.27
C TYR A 84 -17.50 -11.92 7.43
N HIS A 85 -16.59 -12.75 7.90
CA HIS A 85 -16.41 -14.09 7.34
C HIS A 85 -17.40 -15.04 8.01
N PRO A 86 -18.13 -15.88 7.26
CA PRO A 86 -19.01 -16.88 7.84
C PRO A 86 -18.25 -17.77 8.80
N ILE A 87 -18.74 -17.88 10.04
CA ILE A 87 -18.21 -18.84 11.00
C ILE A 87 -18.93 -20.16 10.72
N VAL A 88 -18.24 -21.09 10.06
CA VAL A 88 -18.72 -22.48 9.94
C VAL A 88 -18.32 -23.23 11.22
N PRO A 89 -19.27 -23.80 11.97
CA PRO A 89 -18.94 -24.59 13.14
C PRO A 89 -18.10 -25.81 12.74
N ALA A 90 -16.98 -26.01 13.42
CA ALA A 90 -16.14 -27.18 13.25
C ALA A 90 -16.90 -28.42 13.77
N HIS A 91 -17.49 -29.17 12.84
CA HIS A 91 -17.89 -30.58 12.97
C HIS A 91 -18.44 -30.97 14.35
N THR A 92 -19.76 -30.85 14.53
CA THR A 92 -20.48 -31.64 15.53
C THR A 92 -20.56 -33.07 15.01
N GLY A 93 -19.52 -33.87 15.30
CA GLY A 93 -19.59 -35.32 15.16
C GLY A 93 -20.44 -35.88 16.30
N ALA A 94 -21.58 -36.46 15.95
CA ALA A 94 -22.35 -37.38 16.78
C ALA A 94 -22.06 -38.82 16.34
#